data_AF-A0A537LGK0-F1
#
_entry.id   AF-A0A537LGK0-F1
#
_cell.length_a   1.000
_cell.length_b   1.000
_cell.length_c   1.000
_cell.angle_alpha   90.00
_cell.angle_beta   90.00
_cell.angle_gamma   90.00
#
_symmetry.space_group_name_H-M   'P 1'
#
loop_
_entity.id
_entity.type
_entity.pdbx_description
1 polymer ?
#
loop_
_entity_poly.entity_id
_entity_poly.type
_entity_poly.pdbx_seq_one_letter_code
_entity_poly.pdbx_strand_id
1 'polypeptide(L)'
;MELAIRLFDQPGEFALRGRSAKTVIAALLRGAAVHGPWLRQVARWVEELASDGWRYRGYTGDTLVFRSTKALDETEATAYVRRRLGQDALARVSLREGTVPLMRNGRPPKLPKADDELTRELRRLIGPEQHQAELYLGHPTEELSELLLDMSFLSQEALEDSEISAIIESLRQEHEHDAQYRDLHSRYLTLMERAGPGDPAAEEAYWDLFSYMSRQLSKLVPALRQFLERRGFSDLCEHEATAFLTSALSQALSFIEEHNEE
;
A
#
# COMPACT_ATOMS: atom_id res chain seq x y z
N MET A 1 -6.24 -9.56 -16.43
CA MET A 1 -6.35 -8.49 -17.45
C MET A 1 -6.94 -7.22 -16.85
N GLU A 2 -6.35 -6.08 -17.15
CA GLU A 2 -6.90 -4.75 -16.90
C GLU A 2 -7.28 -4.04 -18.20
N LEU A 3 -8.34 -3.24 -18.14
CA LEU A 3 -8.91 -2.46 -19.22
C LEU A 3 -8.96 -1.00 -18.79
N ALA A 4 -8.31 -0.13 -19.54
CA ALA A 4 -8.23 1.30 -19.30
C ALA A 4 -9.01 2.06 -20.39
N ILE A 5 -10.01 2.87 -20.02
CA ILE A 5 -10.85 3.65 -20.92
C ILE A 5 -10.46 5.13 -20.82
N ARG A 6 -9.89 5.70 -21.88
CA ARG A 6 -9.56 7.13 -21.94
C ARG A 6 -10.83 7.96 -22.14
N LEU A 7 -11.12 8.84 -21.19
CA LEU A 7 -12.26 9.76 -21.20
C LEU A 7 -12.01 11.02 -22.03
N PHE A 8 -10.79 11.55 -22.00
CA PHE A 8 -10.44 12.83 -22.62
C PHE A 8 -9.13 12.72 -23.41
N ASP A 9 -8.98 13.48 -24.49
CA ASP A 9 -7.73 13.56 -25.26
C ASP A 9 -6.65 14.40 -24.59
N GLN A 10 -7.07 15.30 -23.70
CA GLN A 10 -6.20 16.13 -22.85
C GLN A 10 -6.69 16.01 -21.40
N PRO A 11 -5.79 16.08 -20.41
CA PRO A 11 -6.18 16.03 -19.00
C PRO A 11 -7.12 17.20 -18.68
N GLY A 12 -8.38 16.87 -18.40
CA GLY A 12 -9.43 17.82 -18.04
C GLY A 12 -9.79 17.74 -16.56
N GLU A 13 -10.30 18.82 -15.99
CA GLU A 13 -10.81 18.84 -14.61
C GLU A 13 -12.16 18.13 -14.51
N PHE A 14 -12.17 16.80 -14.63
CA PHE A 14 -13.34 15.99 -14.38
C PHE A 14 -13.25 15.34 -12.99
N ALA A 15 -14.00 15.89 -12.04
CA ALA A 15 -13.98 15.42 -10.66
C ALA A 15 -14.78 14.11 -10.49
N LEU A 16 -14.12 12.97 -10.73
CA LEU A 16 -14.71 11.66 -10.48
C LEU A 16 -14.44 11.21 -9.04
N ARG A 17 -15.43 11.31 -8.16
CA ARG A 17 -15.36 10.88 -6.74
C ARG A 17 -16.03 9.52 -6.47
N GLY A 18 -16.04 8.63 -7.46
CA GLY A 18 -16.73 7.33 -7.37
C GLY A 18 -15.82 6.19 -6.91
N ARG A 19 -16.33 5.31 -6.03
CA ARG A 19 -15.68 4.08 -5.54
C ARG A 19 -16.30 2.80 -6.11
N SER A 20 -17.31 2.91 -6.95
CA SER A 20 -18.05 1.78 -7.52
C SER A 20 -18.53 2.10 -8.93
N ALA A 21 -18.70 1.09 -9.79
CA ALA A 21 -19.20 1.28 -11.15
C ALA A 21 -20.50 2.12 -11.18
N LYS A 22 -21.43 1.87 -10.25
CA LYS A 22 -22.67 2.65 -10.11
C LYS A 22 -22.43 4.14 -9.86
N THR A 23 -21.47 4.50 -8.99
CA THR A 23 -21.13 5.90 -8.73
C THR A 23 -20.39 6.56 -9.89
N VAL A 24 -19.57 5.79 -10.62
CA VAL A 24 -18.88 6.23 -11.84
C VAL A 24 -19.88 6.54 -12.95
N ILE A 25 -20.84 5.64 -13.22
CA ILE A 25 -21.92 5.85 -14.20
C ILE A 25 -22.69 7.15 -13.88
N ALA A 26 -23.11 7.31 -12.62
CA ALA A 26 -23.82 8.52 -12.20
C ALA A 26 -22.99 9.80 -12.40
N ALA A 27 -21.68 9.75 -12.16
CA ALA A 27 -20.78 10.88 -12.39
C ALA A 27 -20.62 11.18 -13.89
N LEU A 28 -20.43 10.17 -14.73
CA LEU A 28 -20.33 10.31 -16.19
C LEU A 28 -21.62 10.90 -16.80
N LEU A 29 -22.78 10.44 -16.37
CA LEU A 29 -24.07 10.95 -16.83
C LEU A 29 -24.30 12.42 -16.44
N ARG A 30 -23.90 12.81 -15.22
CA ARG A 30 -23.91 14.23 -14.81
C ARG A 30 -22.91 15.06 -15.59
N GLY A 31 -21.71 14.53 -15.80
CA GLY A 31 -20.64 15.16 -16.56
C GLY A 31 -20.97 15.37 -18.03
N ALA A 32 -21.83 14.52 -18.61
CA ALA A 32 -22.17 14.57 -20.03
C ALA A 32 -22.85 15.89 -20.46
N ALA A 33 -23.49 16.60 -19.52
CA ALA A 33 -24.06 17.92 -19.80
C ALA A 33 -22.97 18.99 -20.04
N VAL A 34 -21.80 18.83 -19.40
CA VAL A 34 -20.69 19.79 -19.40
C VAL A 34 -19.60 19.40 -20.40
N HIS A 35 -19.27 18.11 -20.50
CA HIS A 35 -18.15 17.60 -21.30
C HIS A 35 -18.61 16.82 -22.55
N GLY A 36 -19.91 16.80 -22.83
CA GLY A 36 -20.47 16.29 -24.08
C GLY A 36 -21.04 14.87 -24.03
N PRO A 37 -21.71 14.44 -25.12
CA PRO A 37 -22.48 13.20 -25.19
C PRO A 37 -21.61 11.94 -25.11
N TRP A 38 -20.32 12.06 -25.40
CA TRP A 38 -19.34 10.99 -25.29
C TRP A 38 -19.32 10.34 -23.89
N LEU A 39 -19.45 11.12 -22.82
CA LEU A 39 -19.50 10.54 -21.46
C LEU A 39 -20.72 9.65 -21.23
N ARG A 40 -21.82 9.85 -21.97
CA ARG A 40 -22.96 8.91 -21.94
C ARG A 40 -22.61 7.58 -22.59
N GLN A 41 -21.83 7.61 -23.66
CA GLN A 41 -21.34 6.39 -24.31
C GLN A 41 -20.41 5.63 -23.38
N VAL A 42 -19.49 6.33 -22.71
CA VAL A 42 -18.61 5.68 -21.72
C VAL A 42 -19.43 5.15 -20.53
N ALA A 43 -20.45 5.87 -20.07
CA ALA A 43 -21.33 5.37 -19.02
C ALA A 43 -22.00 4.03 -19.39
N ARG A 44 -22.44 3.88 -20.65
CA ARG A 44 -22.97 2.60 -21.17
C ARG A 44 -21.90 1.51 -21.16
N TRP A 45 -20.68 1.81 -21.58
CA TRP A 45 -19.58 0.84 -21.53
C TRP A 45 -19.26 0.41 -20.09
N VAL A 46 -19.28 1.33 -19.13
CA VAL A 46 -19.06 1.00 -17.71
C VAL A 46 -20.18 0.09 -17.17
N GLU A 47 -21.41 0.29 -17.60
CA GLU A 47 -22.55 -0.56 -17.25
C GLU A 47 -22.39 -1.99 -17.80
N GLU A 48 -22.06 -2.12 -19.09
CA GLU A 48 -21.77 -3.42 -19.74
C GLU A 48 -20.62 -4.14 -19.04
N LEU A 49 -19.52 -3.44 -18.77
CA LEU A 49 -18.36 -3.96 -18.06
C LEU A 49 -18.73 -4.48 -16.66
N ALA A 50 -19.48 -3.68 -15.88
CA ALA A 50 -19.92 -4.08 -14.55
C ALA A 50 -20.82 -5.33 -14.60
N SER A 51 -21.69 -5.43 -15.60
CA SER A 51 -22.59 -6.58 -15.79
C SER A 51 -21.84 -7.87 -16.16
N ASP A 52 -20.75 -7.75 -16.92
CA ASP A 52 -19.96 -8.89 -17.41
C ASP A 52 -18.82 -9.30 -16.44
N GLY A 53 -18.73 -8.68 -15.26
CA GLY A 53 -17.78 -9.03 -14.21
C GLY A 53 -16.46 -8.25 -14.25
N TRP A 54 -16.44 -7.05 -14.83
CA TRP A 54 -15.30 -6.14 -14.71
C TRP A 54 -15.49 -5.21 -13.53
N ARG A 55 -14.52 -5.22 -12.61
CA ARG A 55 -14.52 -4.37 -11.41
C ARG A 55 -13.80 -3.07 -11.68
N TYR A 56 -14.47 -1.96 -11.40
CA TYR A 56 -13.84 -0.63 -11.42
C TYR A 56 -12.72 -0.55 -10.37
N ARG A 57 -11.54 -0.08 -10.78
CA ARG A 57 -10.34 0.04 -9.93
C ARG A 57 -9.98 1.47 -9.59
N GLY A 58 -10.23 2.41 -10.50
CA GLY A 58 -9.89 3.81 -10.23
C GLY A 58 -9.91 4.70 -11.45
N TYR A 59 -9.58 5.97 -11.22
CA TYR A 59 -9.54 7.02 -12.21
C TYR A 59 -8.23 7.79 -12.09
N THR A 60 -7.49 7.90 -13.20
CA THR A 60 -6.16 8.52 -13.23
C THR A 60 -6.18 10.01 -13.58
N GLY A 61 -7.36 10.63 -13.72
CA GLY A 61 -7.52 12.02 -14.12
C GLY A 61 -8.02 12.19 -15.55
N ASP A 62 -7.79 11.20 -16.41
CA ASP A 62 -8.29 11.15 -17.78
C ASP A 62 -8.78 9.75 -18.19
N THR A 63 -8.49 8.71 -17.40
CA THR A 63 -8.69 7.31 -17.78
C THR A 63 -9.37 6.54 -16.65
N LEU A 64 -10.41 5.77 -16.96
CA LEU A 64 -11.05 4.83 -16.04
C LEU A 64 -10.39 3.47 -16.16
N VAL A 65 -10.10 2.82 -15.04
CA VAL A 65 -9.48 1.49 -15.03
C VAL A 65 -10.43 0.44 -14.47
N PHE A 66 -10.49 -0.70 -15.15
CA PHE A 66 -11.28 -1.87 -14.80
C PHE A 66 -10.42 -3.12 -14.78
N ARG A 67 -10.74 -4.07 -13.92
CA ARG A 67 -10.08 -5.39 -13.86
C ARG A 67 -11.11 -6.48 -14.05
N SER A 68 -10.84 -7.42 -14.95
CA SER A 68 -11.69 -8.60 -15.16
C SER A 68 -11.63 -9.51 -13.93
N THR A 69 -12.78 -10.01 -13.46
CA THR A 69 -12.81 -11.11 -12.48
C THR A 69 -12.54 -12.48 -13.11
N LYS A 70 -12.55 -12.59 -14.44
CA LYS A 70 -12.20 -13.80 -15.18
C LYS A 70 -10.74 -13.75 -15.62
N ALA A 71 -10.05 -14.88 -15.58
CA ALA A 71 -8.77 -15.02 -16.25
C ALA A 71 -9.00 -14.88 -17.77
N LEU A 72 -8.43 -13.83 -18.35
CA LEU A 72 -8.51 -13.53 -19.78
C LEU A 72 -7.11 -13.19 -20.26
N ASP A 73 -6.75 -13.74 -21.41
CA ASP A 73 -5.57 -13.27 -22.16
C ASP A 73 -5.88 -11.99 -22.96
N GLU A 74 -4.85 -11.39 -23.56
CA GLU A 74 -4.99 -10.13 -24.31
C GLU A 74 -5.88 -10.29 -25.56
N THR A 75 -5.84 -11.45 -26.21
CA THR A 75 -6.63 -11.74 -27.41
C THR A 75 -8.11 -11.86 -27.08
N GLU A 76 -8.44 -12.58 -26.01
CA GLU A 76 -9.77 -12.76 -25.47
C GLU A 76 -10.37 -11.44 -24.97
N ALA A 77 -9.56 -10.63 -24.28
CA ALA A 77 -9.99 -9.32 -23.81
C ALA A 77 -10.20 -8.33 -24.98
N THR A 78 -9.37 -8.38 -26.02
CA THR A 78 -9.55 -7.57 -27.23
C THR A 78 -10.81 -7.97 -27.98
N ALA A 79 -11.05 -9.27 -28.12
CA ALA A 79 -12.27 -9.80 -28.73
C ALA A 79 -13.53 -9.40 -27.93
N TYR A 80 -13.44 -9.43 -26.60
CA TYR A 80 -14.49 -8.93 -25.71
C TYR A 80 -14.80 -7.45 -25.98
N VAL A 81 -13.79 -6.58 -26.02
CA VAL A 81 -13.97 -5.13 -26.29
C VAL A 81 -14.65 -4.92 -27.64
N ARG A 82 -14.18 -5.58 -28.72
CA ARG A 82 -14.84 -5.46 -30.03
C ARG A 82 -16.31 -5.87 -30.00
N ARG A 83 -16.60 -7.00 -29.36
CA ARG A 83 -17.95 -7.59 -29.36
C ARG A 83 -18.93 -6.79 -28.50
N ARG A 84 -18.50 -6.32 -27.33
CA ARG A 84 -19.37 -5.66 -26.34
C ARG A 84 -19.37 -4.14 -26.44
N LEU A 85 -18.21 -3.53 -26.64
CA LEU A 85 -18.06 -2.08 -26.64
C LEU A 85 -18.05 -1.48 -28.05
N GLY A 86 -17.82 -2.32 -29.07
CA GLY A 86 -17.77 -1.96 -30.48
C GLY A 86 -16.33 -1.76 -30.98
N GLN A 87 -16.17 -1.78 -32.30
CA GLN A 87 -14.84 -1.68 -32.93
C GLN A 87 -14.16 -0.33 -32.67
N ASP A 88 -14.93 0.76 -32.60
CA ASP A 88 -14.43 2.11 -32.33
C ASP A 88 -13.92 2.28 -30.89
N ALA A 89 -14.31 1.39 -29.96
CA ALA A 89 -13.85 1.43 -28.58
C ALA A 89 -12.34 1.17 -28.47
N LEU A 90 -11.77 0.39 -29.40
CA LEU A 90 -10.34 0.08 -29.40
C LEU A 90 -9.44 1.31 -29.57
N ALA A 91 -9.96 2.41 -30.14
CA ALA A 91 -9.19 3.66 -30.24
C ALA A 91 -9.00 4.37 -28.88
N ARG A 92 -9.80 4.01 -27.87
CA ARG A 92 -9.86 4.66 -26.55
C ARG A 92 -9.60 3.70 -25.40
N VAL A 93 -9.60 2.40 -25.68
CA VAL A 93 -9.42 1.34 -24.69
C VAL A 93 -8.03 0.73 -24.85
N SER A 94 -7.29 0.67 -23.74
CA SER A 94 -6.01 -0.03 -23.67
C SER A 94 -6.15 -1.24 -22.75
N LEU A 95 -5.57 -2.37 -23.15
CA LEU A 95 -5.54 -3.61 -22.37
C LEU A 95 -4.12 -3.84 -21.85
N ARG A 96 -3.99 -4.33 -20.63
CA ARG A 96 -2.68 -4.66 -20.04
C ARG A 96 -2.80 -5.80 -19.05
N GLU A 97 -1.73 -6.58 -18.93
CA GLU A 97 -1.62 -7.57 -17.85
C GLU A 97 -1.53 -6.84 -16.50
N GLY A 98 -2.32 -7.31 -15.53
CA GLY A 98 -2.59 -6.61 -14.26
C GLY A 98 -1.46 -6.75 -13.25
N THR A 99 -0.21 -6.63 -13.69
CA THR A 99 1.01 -6.78 -12.88
C THR A 99 1.59 -5.44 -12.43
N VAL A 100 1.12 -4.31 -12.96
CA VAL A 100 1.64 -2.99 -12.59
C VAL A 100 0.65 -2.29 -11.67
N PRO A 101 0.96 -2.11 -10.38
CA PRO A 101 0.17 -1.26 -9.49
C PRO A 101 -0.01 0.11 -10.14
N LEU A 102 -1.21 0.68 -10.07
CA LEU A 102 -1.47 2.07 -10.45
C LEU A 102 -0.77 3.01 -9.47
N MET A 103 0.54 3.11 -9.59
CA MET A 103 1.35 4.14 -8.97
C MET A 103 0.94 5.48 -9.59
N ARG A 104 0.15 6.26 -8.84
CA ARG A 104 -0.09 7.67 -9.15
C ARG A 104 1.26 8.38 -9.01
N ASN A 105 1.93 8.64 -10.13
CA ASN A 105 3.24 9.30 -10.17
C ASN A 105 4.34 8.63 -9.36
N GLY A 106 4.50 7.29 -9.38
CA GLY A 106 5.61 6.63 -8.67
C GLY A 106 5.72 6.97 -7.18
N ARG A 107 4.70 7.63 -6.61
CA ARG A 107 4.67 8.08 -5.24
C ARG A 107 3.76 7.13 -4.49
N PRO A 108 4.23 6.63 -3.35
CA PRO A 108 3.48 5.68 -2.58
C PRO A 108 2.11 6.24 -2.17
N PRO A 109 1.14 5.35 -1.85
CA PRO A 109 -0.12 5.76 -1.26
C PRO A 109 0.17 6.66 -0.05
N LYS A 110 -0.51 7.80 0.02
CA LYS A 110 -0.33 8.72 1.15
C LYS A 110 -0.67 7.98 2.43
N LEU A 111 0.26 8.03 3.39
CA LEU A 111 0.04 7.56 4.76
C LEU A 111 -1.33 8.08 5.24
N PRO A 112 -2.27 7.19 5.65
CA PRO A 112 -3.46 7.63 6.34
C PRO A 112 -3.06 8.45 7.57
N LYS A 113 -3.92 9.39 7.99
CA LYS A 113 -3.65 10.12 9.24
C LYS A 113 -3.50 9.10 10.38
N ALA A 114 -2.38 9.15 11.09
CA ALA A 114 -2.22 8.43 12.33
C ALA A 114 -2.98 9.19 13.43
N ASP A 115 -3.57 8.45 14.37
CA ASP A 115 -4.28 9.05 15.50
C ASP A 115 -3.31 9.70 16.50
N ASP A 116 -2.02 9.33 16.44
CA ASP A 116 -0.95 9.84 17.30
C ASP A 116 0.40 10.00 16.54
N GLU A 117 1.23 10.90 17.04
CA GLU A 117 2.53 11.29 16.45
C GLU A 117 3.56 10.15 16.46
N LEU A 118 3.56 9.32 17.50
CA LEU A 118 4.46 8.18 17.62
C LEU A 118 4.15 7.11 16.57
N THR A 119 2.88 6.74 16.39
CA THR A 119 2.47 5.84 15.32
C THR A 119 2.80 6.43 13.94
N ARG A 120 2.70 7.75 13.74
CA ARG A 120 3.10 8.39 12.47
C ARG A 120 4.58 8.22 12.17
N GLU A 121 5.46 8.44 13.17
CA GLU A 121 6.90 8.30 12.97
C GLU A 121 7.29 6.82 12.81
N LEU A 122 6.73 5.91 13.62
CA LEU A 122 6.94 4.46 13.43
C LEU A 122 6.43 3.98 12.07
N ARG A 123 5.34 4.57 11.56
CA ARG A 123 4.83 4.27 10.22
C ARG A 123 5.77 4.72 9.10
N ARG A 124 6.53 5.80 9.31
CA ARG A 124 7.59 6.22 8.38
C ARG A 124 8.77 5.27 8.44
N LEU A 125 9.20 4.91 9.65
CA LEU A 125 10.36 4.06 9.92
C LEU A 125 10.18 2.63 9.37
N ILE A 126 9.07 1.97 9.68
CA ILE A 126 8.82 0.55 9.35
C ILE A 126 7.99 0.39 8.05
N GLY A 127 7.73 1.49 7.33
CA GLY A 127 6.92 1.44 6.12
C GLY A 127 7.60 0.73 4.95
N PRO A 128 6.90 0.55 3.82
CA PRO A 128 7.41 0.22 2.50
C PRO A 128 8.92 0.26 2.29
N GLU A 129 9.65 -0.74 1.77
CA GLU A 129 11.03 -0.49 1.26
C GLU A 129 11.06 0.74 0.31
N GLN A 130 9.96 0.98 -0.40
CA GLN A 130 9.74 2.13 -1.28
C GLN A 130 9.63 3.49 -0.55
N HIS A 131 9.28 3.51 0.74
CA HIS A 131 9.23 4.70 1.59
C HIS A 131 10.55 4.95 2.33
N GLN A 132 11.36 3.91 2.56
CA GLN A 132 12.72 4.07 3.09
C GLN A 132 13.57 4.92 2.14
N ALA A 133 13.45 4.72 0.83
CA ALA A 133 14.10 5.56 -0.18
C ALA A 133 13.70 7.06 -0.10
N GLU A 134 12.49 7.37 0.36
CA GLU A 134 12.05 8.76 0.60
C GLU A 134 12.63 9.36 1.89
N LEU A 135 12.93 8.53 2.90
CA LEU A 135 13.54 8.97 4.16
C LEU A 135 15.02 9.33 4.00
N TYR A 136 15.71 8.72 3.04
CA TYR A 136 17.14 8.90 2.82
C TYR A 136 17.48 9.72 1.56
N LEU A 137 16.56 10.59 1.14
CA LEU A 137 16.72 11.46 -0.03
C LEU A 137 17.99 12.33 0.14
N GLY A 138 19.06 11.97 -0.60
CA GLY A 138 20.28 12.77 -0.69
C GLY A 138 21.59 12.02 -0.46
N HIS A 139 21.55 10.78 0.03
CA HIS A 139 22.76 9.97 0.23
C HIS A 139 23.11 9.15 -1.03
N PRO A 140 24.40 9.01 -1.38
CA PRO A 140 24.86 8.01 -2.34
C PRO A 140 24.41 6.61 -1.90
N THR A 141 23.96 5.78 -2.84
CA THR A 141 23.46 4.42 -2.56
C THR A 141 24.46 3.55 -1.80
N GLU A 142 25.76 3.77 -2.03
CA GLU A 142 26.86 3.04 -1.39
C GLU A 142 26.98 3.40 0.11
N GLU A 143 27.06 4.70 0.43
CA GLU A 143 27.10 5.19 1.83
C GLU A 143 25.85 4.79 2.62
N LEU A 144 24.70 4.78 1.96
CA LEU A 144 23.44 4.32 2.55
C LEU A 144 23.45 2.83 2.85
N SER A 145 24.03 2.02 1.96
CA SER A 145 24.13 0.57 2.16
C SER A 145 25.06 0.24 3.31
N GLU A 146 26.19 0.95 3.44
CA GLU A 146 27.11 0.82 4.57
C GLU A 146 26.44 1.23 5.89
N LEU A 147 25.75 2.37 5.91
CA LEU A 147 25.00 2.82 7.10
C LEU A 147 23.95 1.80 7.54
N LEU A 148 23.15 1.28 6.60
CA LEU A 148 22.11 0.29 6.92
C LEU A 148 22.72 -1.01 7.46
N LEU A 149 23.87 -1.42 6.94
CA LEU A 149 24.59 -2.60 7.39
C LEU A 149 25.15 -2.41 8.81
N ASP A 150 25.78 -1.27 9.08
CA ASP A 150 26.28 -0.92 10.41
C ASP A 150 25.15 -0.83 11.45
N MET A 151 24.05 -0.18 11.09
CA MET A 151 22.88 -0.08 11.96
C MET A 151 22.18 -1.42 12.15
N SER A 152 22.25 -2.32 11.16
CA SER A 152 21.76 -3.69 11.29
C SER A 152 22.60 -4.53 12.26
N PHE A 153 23.92 -4.37 12.28
CA PHE A 153 24.75 -5.03 13.28
C PHE A 153 24.50 -4.47 14.68
N LEU A 154 24.42 -3.15 14.80
CA LEU A 154 24.12 -2.50 16.06
C LEU A 154 22.73 -2.90 16.58
N SER A 155 21.75 -3.09 15.70
CA SER A 155 20.42 -3.56 16.11
C SER A 155 20.44 -5.01 16.57
N GLN A 156 21.17 -5.91 15.89
CA GLN A 156 21.32 -7.30 16.35
C GLN A 156 21.92 -7.35 17.76
N GLU A 157 22.97 -6.56 17.98
CA GLU A 157 23.59 -6.44 19.30
C GLU A 157 22.63 -5.86 20.35
N ALA A 158 21.80 -4.90 19.97
CA ALA A 158 20.77 -4.35 20.85
C ALA A 158 19.72 -5.41 21.23
N LEU A 159 19.34 -6.28 20.30
CA LEU A 159 18.37 -7.34 20.54
C LEU A 159 18.91 -8.45 21.46
N GLU A 160 20.24 -8.61 21.55
CA GLU A 160 20.92 -9.49 22.51
C GLU A 160 21.05 -8.89 23.92
N ASP A 161 20.78 -7.59 24.09
CA ASP A 161 20.78 -6.95 25.40
C ASP A 161 19.64 -7.51 26.27
N SER A 162 19.98 -7.99 27.47
CA SER A 162 19.04 -8.74 28.32
C SER A 162 17.77 -7.96 28.69
N GLU A 163 17.83 -6.64 28.79
CA GLU A 163 16.67 -5.79 29.05
C GLU A 163 15.75 -5.73 27.83
N ILE A 164 16.32 -5.54 26.64
CA ILE A 164 15.57 -5.52 25.38
C ILE A 164 15.00 -6.90 25.07
N SER A 165 15.79 -7.98 25.18
CA SER A 165 15.33 -9.35 24.96
C SER A 165 14.16 -9.72 25.89
N ALA A 166 14.19 -9.28 27.15
CA ALA A 166 13.10 -9.53 28.09
C ALA A 166 11.78 -8.82 27.67
N ILE A 167 11.89 -7.59 27.12
CA ILE A 167 10.72 -6.87 26.59
C ILE A 167 10.20 -7.56 25.33
N ILE A 168 11.08 -8.01 24.43
CA ILE A 168 10.70 -8.77 23.22
C ILE A 168 9.98 -10.05 23.61
N GLU A 169 10.49 -10.80 24.59
CA GLU A 169 9.85 -12.03 25.07
C GLU A 169 8.47 -11.76 25.70
N SER A 170 8.33 -10.68 26.48
CA SER A 170 7.02 -10.26 26.99
C SER A 170 6.05 -9.91 25.86
N LEU A 171 6.51 -9.15 24.87
CA LEU A 171 5.72 -8.79 23.68
C LEU A 171 5.32 -10.04 22.87
N ARG A 172 6.21 -11.02 22.77
CA ARG A 172 5.95 -12.31 22.11
C ARG A 172 4.83 -13.07 22.81
N GLN A 173 4.87 -13.18 24.13
CA GLN A 173 3.83 -13.86 24.92
C GLN A 173 2.47 -13.14 24.83
N GLU A 174 2.48 -11.81 24.85
CA GLU A 174 1.29 -11.00 24.60
C GLU A 174 0.73 -11.27 23.19
N HIS A 175 1.60 -11.29 22.18
CA HIS A 175 1.26 -11.51 20.78
C HIS A 175 0.67 -12.91 20.53
N GLU A 176 1.22 -13.95 21.15
CA GLU A 176 0.74 -15.33 21.02
C GLU A 176 -0.74 -15.46 21.37
N HIS A 177 -1.24 -14.66 22.32
CA HIS A 177 -2.63 -14.69 22.79
C HIS A 177 -3.49 -13.54 22.24
N ASP A 178 -2.95 -12.73 21.35
CA ASP A 178 -3.55 -11.48 20.91
C ASP A 178 -4.72 -11.70 19.94
N ALA A 179 -5.94 -11.69 20.48
CA ALA A 179 -7.16 -11.82 19.70
C ALA A 179 -7.38 -10.66 18.71
N GLN A 180 -6.93 -9.45 19.07
CA GLN A 180 -7.10 -8.27 18.22
C GLN A 180 -6.16 -8.33 17.01
N TYR A 181 -4.90 -8.74 17.23
CA TYR A 181 -3.97 -9.01 16.13
C TYR A 181 -4.54 -10.03 15.15
N ARG A 182 -5.02 -11.19 15.65
CA ARG A 182 -5.55 -12.26 14.78
C ARG A 182 -6.75 -11.80 13.95
N ASP A 183 -7.66 -11.00 14.52
CA ASP A 183 -8.80 -10.43 13.79
C ASP A 183 -8.35 -9.46 12.69
N LEU A 184 -7.45 -8.52 13.01
CA LEU A 184 -6.90 -7.57 12.05
C LEU A 184 -6.12 -8.27 10.93
N HIS A 185 -5.31 -9.26 11.28
CA HIS A 185 -4.53 -10.06 10.33
C HIS A 185 -5.45 -10.88 9.41
N SER A 186 -6.46 -11.56 9.95
CA SER A 186 -7.45 -12.29 9.16
C SER A 186 -8.25 -11.38 8.21
N ARG A 187 -8.66 -10.20 8.69
CA ARG A 187 -9.34 -9.18 7.89
C ARG A 187 -8.46 -8.72 6.73
N TYR A 188 -7.19 -8.43 6.99
CA TYR A 188 -6.23 -8.03 5.96
C TYR A 188 -6.04 -9.13 4.90
N LEU A 189 -5.75 -10.37 5.31
CA LEU A 189 -5.57 -11.49 4.38
C LEU A 189 -6.82 -11.74 3.53
N THR A 190 -8.01 -11.77 4.15
CA THR A 190 -9.29 -11.97 3.44
C THR A 190 -9.51 -10.89 2.38
N LEU A 191 -9.19 -9.63 2.68
CA LEU A 191 -9.35 -8.52 1.75
C LEU A 191 -8.30 -8.56 0.63
N MET A 192 -7.05 -8.91 0.96
CA MET A 192 -5.98 -9.09 0.00
C MET A 192 -6.29 -10.21 -1.00
N GLU A 193 -6.77 -11.36 -0.54
CA GLU A 193 -7.18 -12.47 -1.42
C GLU A 193 -8.35 -12.09 -2.33
N ARG A 194 -9.33 -11.35 -1.79
CA ARG A 194 -10.57 -11.03 -2.51
C ARG A 194 -10.44 -9.85 -3.49
N ALA A 195 -9.63 -8.86 -3.15
CA ALA A 195 -9.56 -7.58 -3.86
C ALA A 195 -8.17 -7.29 -4.46
N GLY A 196 -7.13 -7.99 -4.01
CA GLY A 196 -5.76 -7.84 -4.45
C GLY A 196 -5.09 -6.55 -3.93
N PRO A 197 -3.76 -6.42 -4.15
CA PRO A 197 -3.02 -5.22 -3.81
C PRO A 197 -3.61 -3.97 -4.50
N GLY A 198 -3.63 -2.83 -3.80
CA GLY A 198 -4.13 -1.55 -4.30
C GLY A 198 -5.65 -1.35 -4.22
N ASP A 199 -6.39 -2.25 -3.54
CA ASP A 199 -7.78 -1.98 -3.17
C ASP A 199 -7.81 -1.10 -1.90
N PRO A 200 -8.59 0.01 -1.89
CA PRO A 200 -8.62 0.90 -0.73
C PRO A 200 -8.99 0.24 0.60
N ALA A 201 -9.82 -0.80 0.59
CA ALA A 201 -10.20 -1.50 1.81
C ALA A 201 -9.10 -2.46 2.29
N ALA A 202 -8.36 -3.08 1.36
CA ALA A 202 -7.20 -3.89 1.70
C ALA A 202 -6.04 -3.03 2.21
N GLU A 203 -5.83 -1.86 1.60
CA GLU A 203 -4.87 -0.85 2.09
C GLU A 203 -5.25 -0.37 3.50
N GLU A 204 -6.52 -0.04 3.75
CA GLU A 204 -6.98 0.36 5.08
C GLU A 204 -6.76 -0.74 6.13
N ALA A 205 -7.10 -1.99 5.79
CA ALA A 205 -6.88 -3.12 6.69
C ALA A 205 -5.38 -3.37 6.96
N TYR A 206 -4.52 -3.20 5.95
CA TYR A 206 -3.07 -3.22 6.14
C TYR A 206 -2.62 -2.14 7.13
N TRP A 207 -3.13 -0.91 6.95
CA TRP A 207 -2.76 0.20 7.83
C TRP A 207 -3.29 0.02 9.25
N ASP A 208 -4.48 -0.53 9.44
CA ASP A 208 -5.03 -0.86 10.77
C ASP A 208 -4.12 -1.87 11.50
N LEU A 209 -3.76 -2.96 10.81
CA LEU A 209 -2.86 -3.99 11.31
C LEU A 209 -1.47 -3.43 11.65
N PHE A 210 -0.88 -2.70 10.70
CA PHE A 210 0.44 -2.11 10.88
C PHE A 210 0.48 -1.09 12.02
N SER A 211 -0.56 -0.28 12.18
CA SER A 211 -0.66 0.69 13.29
C SER A 211 -0.81 0.02 14.63
N TYR A 212 -1.54 -1.10 14.67
CA TYR A 212 -1.65 -1.92 15.85
C TYR A 212 -0.28 -2.48 16.26
N MET A 213 0.44 -3.12 15.33
CA MET A 213 1.78 -3.67 15.58
C MET A 213 2.81 -2.59 15.92
N SER A 214 2.77 -1.45 15.22
CA SER A 214 3.64 -0.30 15.52
C SER A 214 3.49 0.17 16.97
N ARG A 215 2.25 0.23 17.48
CA ARG A 215 2.00 0.62 18.88
C ARG A 215 2.55 -0.41 19.86
N GLN A 216 2.44 -1.71 19.56
CA GLN A 216 3.04 -2.74 20.40
C GLN A 216 4.57 -2.64 20.41
N LEU A 217 5.18 -2.54 19.23
CA LEU A 217 6.63 -2.39 19.08
C LEU A 217 7.17 -1.09 19.67
N SER A 218 6.34 -0.04 19.75
CA SER A 218 6.76 1.25 20.33
C SER A 218 7.26 1.14 21.79
N LYS A 219 6.83 0.10 22.51
CA LYS A 219 7.32 -0.22 23.87
C LYS A 219 8.82 -0.49 23.92
N LEU A 220 9.44 -0.90 22.82
CA LEU A 220 10.89 -1.14 22.71
C LEU A 220 11.70 0.16 22.57
N VAL A 221 11.09 1.24 22.08
CA VAL A 221 11.81 2.48 21.73
C VAL A 221 12.57 3.07 22.92
N PRO A 222 12.03 3.16 24.14
CA PRO A 222 12.79 3.67 25.29
C PRO A 222 14.02 2.82 25.63
N ALA A 223 13.89 1.49 25.63
CA ALA A 223 14.98 0.57 25.93
C ALA A 223 16.08 0.62 24.85
N LEU A 224 15.67 0.70 23.57
CA LEU A 224 16.58 0.89 22.44
C LEU A 224 17.37 2.20 22.54
N ARG A 225 16.71 3.31 22.93
CA ARG A 225 17.40 4.58 23.16
C ARG A 225 18.39 4.50 24.32
N GLN A 226 17.99 3.86 25.42
CA GLN A 226 18.89 3.66 26.56
C GLN A 226 20.08 2.76 26.22
N PHE A 227 19.89 1.75 25.37
CA PHE A 227 20.99 0.95 24.84
C PHE A 227 21.98 1.81 24.05
N LEU A 228 21.49 2.66 23.14
CA LEU A 228 22.34 3.58 22.38
C LEU A 228 23.13 4.53 23.30
N GLU A 229 22.46 5.12 24.30
CA GLU A 229 23.10 5.98 25.30
C GLU A 229 24.22 5.24 26.07
N ARG A 230 23.96 4.01 26.53
CA ARG A 230 24.97 3.18 27.22
C ARG A 230 26.17 2.85 26.32
N ARG A 231 25.94 2.72 25.02
CA ARG A 231 26.99 2.48 24.01
C ARG A 231 27.72 3.74 23.55
N GLY A 232 27.30 4.92 24.00
CA GLY A 232 27.90 6.20 23.63
C GLY A 232 27.34 6.80 22.34
N PHE A 233 26.30 6.21 21.74
CA PHE A 233 25.59 6.73 20.57
C PHE A 233 24.53 7.76 20.98
N SER A 234 24.96 8.82 21.65
CA SER A 234 24.07 9.89 22.15
C SER A 234 23.84 11.04 21.16
N ASP A 235 24.64 11.11 20.09
CA ASP A 235 24.62 12.18 19.08
C ASP A 235 24.42 11.63 17.66
N LEU A 236 23.58 10.59 17.54
CA LEU A 236 23.20 10.09 16.22
C LEU A 236 22.40 11.14 15.47
N CYS A 237 22.72 11.32 14.19
CA CYS A 237 21.88 12.14 13.32
C CYS A 237 20.54 11.44 13.06
N GLU A 238 19.55 12.19 12.56
CA GLU A 238 18.19 11.70 12.36
C GLU A 238 18.13 10.45 11.48
N HIS A 239 18.98 10.37 10.44
CA HIS A 239 19.04 9.23 9.51
C HIS A 239 19.65 7.98 10.17
N GLU A 240 20.68 8.11 11.01
CA GLU A 240 21.29 7.00 11.74
C GLU A 240 20.34 6.44 12.79
N ALA A 241 19.70 7.33 13.57
CA ALA A 241 18.69 6.93 14.55
C ALA A 241 17.49 6.24 13.87
N THR A 242 17.08 6.74 12.70
CA THR A 242 16.04 6.15 11.86
C THR A 242 16.43 4.77 11.37
N ALA A 243 17.64 4.61 10.80
CA ALA A 243 18.15 3.34 10.31
C ALA A 243 18.24 2.30 11.43
N PHE A 244 18.78 2.67 12.59
CA PHE A 244 18.85 1.80 13.76
C PHE A 244 17.47 1.36 14.25
N LEU A 245 16.55 2.31 14.49
CA LEU A 245 15.22 1.97 14.99
C LEU A 245 14.44 1.14 13.98
N THR A 246 14.56 1.43 12.69
CA THR A 246 13.93 0.63 11.63
C THR A 246 14.44 -0.80 11.65
N SER A 247 15.76 -0.98 11.69
CA SER A 247 16.38 -2.31 11.72
C SER A 247 16.00 -3.08 12.99
N ALA A 248 16.12 -2.45 14.16
CA ALA A 248 15.81 -3.08 15.44
C ALA A 248 14.33 -3.49 15.56
N LEU A 249 13.40 -2.61 15.19
CA LEU A 249 11.98 -2.91 15.27
C LEU A 249 11.54 -3.92 14.22
N SER A 250 12.13 -3.90 13.03
CA SER A 250 11.88 -4.92 12.00
C SER A 250 12.37 -6.30 12.45
N GLN A 251 13.60 -6.39 12.99
CA GLN A 251 14.13 -7.65 13.50
C GLN A 251 13.32 -8.17 14.69
N ALA A 252 12.94 -7.29 15.63
CA ALA A 252 12.10 -7.66 16.77
C ALA A 252 10.73 -8.17 16.33
N LEU A 253 10.12 -7.55 15.30
CA LEU A 253 8.87 -8.03 14.73
C LEU A 253 9.03 -9.44 14.15
N SER A 254 10.09 -9.71 13.38
CA SER A 254 10.37 -11.05 12.86
C SER A 254 10.50 -12.09 13.97
N PHE A 255 11.21 -11.78 15.07
CA PHE A 255 11.29 -12.68 16.23
C PHE A 255 9.94 -12.95 16.90
N ILE A 256 9.05 -11.97 16.91
CA ILE A 256 7.69 -12.11 17.48
C ILE A 256 6.81 -12.97 16.57
N GLU A 257 6.96 -12.84 15.25
CA GLU A 257 6.12 -13.52 14.25
C GLU A 257 6.60 -14.95 13.90
N GLU A 258 7.91 -15.24 13.89
CA GLU A 258 8.50 -16.52 13.44
C GLU A 258 7.97 -17.78 14.16
N HIS A 259 7.39 -17.66 15.35
CA HIS A 259 6.83 -18.81 16.08
C HIS A 259 5.39 -19.17 15.70
N ASN A 260 4.72 -18.39 14.84
CA ASN A 260 3.36 -18.67 14.39
C ASN A 260 3.29 -19.50 13.09
N GLU A 261 4.44 -19.84 12.48
CA GLU A 261 4.51 -20.60 11.23
C GLU A 261 4.78 -22.12 11.40
N GLU A 262 4.87 -22.63 12.64
CA GLU A 262 4.91 -24.08 12.97
C GLU A 262 3.52 -24.65 13.31
#